data_AF-U5CZN1-F1
#
_entry.id   AF-U5CZN1-F1
#
_cell.length_a   1.000
_cell.length_b   1.000
_cell.length_c   1.000
_cell.angle_alpha   90.00
_cell.angle_beta   90.00
_cell.angle_gamma   90.00
#
_symmetry.space_group_name_H-M   'P 1'
#
loop_
_entity.id
_entity.type
_entity.pdbx_description
1 polymer ?
#
loop_
_entity_poly.entity_id
_entity_poly.type
_entity_poly.pdbx_seq_one_letter_code
_entity_poly.pdbx_strand_id
1 'polypeptide(L)'
;MEFYERVSGARMHAAYVRPGGVAQDLPLGLSEDIYRFTQQFASRIDEMEEMLTSNRIWKQRLVDVGIVSAEQALDWGFSGVMLRGSGIKWDLRKTQAYDIYSQLDFEIPIGTH
;
A
#
# COMPACT_ATOMS: atom_id res chain seq x y z
N MET A 1 1.26 -15.23 1.00
CA MET A 1 0.05 -15.92 0.50
C MET A 1 -0.52 -16.91 1.51
N GLU A 2 0.27 -17.44 2.45
CA GLU A 2 -0.21 -18.37 3.49
C GLU A 2 -1.34 -17.78 4.37
N PHE A 3 -1.25 -16.51 4.78
CA PHE A 3 -2.32 -15.88 5.57
C PHE A 3 -3.66 -15.82 4.84
N TYR A 4 -3.64 -15.60 3.53
CA TYR A 4 -4.85 -15.63 2.68
C TYR A 4 -5.44 -17.05 2.63
N GLU A 5 -4.58 -18.06 2.47
CA GLU A 5 -4.99 -19.46 2.46
C GLU A 5 -5.58 -19.89 3.81
N ARG A 6 -4.97 -19.48 4.93
CA ARG A 6 -5.47 -19.81 6.27
C ARG A 6 -6.83 -19.18 6.56
N VAL A 7 -7.07 -17.95 6.11
CA VAL A 7 -8.32 -17.23 6.39
C VAL A 7 -9.45 -17.57 5.41
N SER A 8 -9.15 -18.08 4.22
CA SER A 8 -10.17 -18.29 3.16
C SER A 8 -10.18 -19.66 2.49
N GLY A 9 -9.14 -20.47 2.70
CA GLY A 9 -8.91 -21.73 1.99
C GLY A 9 -8.28 -21.58 0.60
N ALA A 10 -8.11 -20.35 0.10
CA ALA A 10 -7.52 -20.07 -1.20
C ALA A 10 -6.34 -19.08 -1.10
N ARG A 11 -5.32 -19.26 -1.97
CA ARG A 11 -4.10 -18.44 -1.93
C ARG A 11 -4.26 -17.03 -2.50
N MET A 12 -5.23 -16.81 -3.39
CA MET A 12 -5.45 -15.53 -4.07
C MET A 12 -6.94 -15.17 -4.12
N HIS A 13 -7.77 -16.00 -4.76
CA HIS A 13 -9.20 -15.75 -4.90
C HIS A 13 -9.98 -16.18 -3.65
N ALA A 14 -9.91 -15.36 -2.60
CA ALA A 14 -10.39 -15.68 -1.27
C ALA A 14 -11.92 -15.65 -1.08
N ALA A 15 -12.66 -14.87 -1.88
CA ALA A 15 -14.11 -14.62 -1.68
C ALA A 15 -14.51 -14.30 -0.22
N TYR A 16 -13.61 -13.64 0.50
CA TYR A 16 -13.69 -13.44 1.96
C TYR A 16 -14.50 -12.23 2.37
N VAL A 17 -14.29 -11.06 1.73
CA VAL A 17 -15.10 -9.86 1.95
C VAL A 17 -16.39 -9.99 1.16
N ARG A 18 -17.55 -9.85 1.81
CA ARG A 18 -18.89 -10.02 1.23
C ARG A 18 -19.80 -8.86 1.62
N PRO A 19 -20.86 -8.55 0.86
CA PRO A 19 -21.88 -7.62 1.32
C PRO A 19 -22.43 -8.07 2.68
N GLY A 20 -22.29 -7.22 3.71
CA GLY A 20 -22.63 -7.53 5.10
C GLY A 20 -21.46 -7.90 6.01
N GLY A 21 -20.22 -7.97 5.49
CA GLY A 21 -19.01 -8.13 6.31
C GLY A 21 -18.00 -9.12 5.74
N VAL A 22 -17.63 -10.11 6.55
CA VAL A 22 -16.65 -11.14 6.20
C VAL A 22 -17.30 -12.53 6.19
N ALA A 23 -16.73 -13.46 5.42
CA ALA A 23 -17.29 -14.80 5.23
C ALA A 23 -17.19 -15.69 6.48
N GLN A 24 -16.10 -15.57 7.23
CA GLN A 24 -15.83 -16.34 8.45
C GLN A 24 -14.89 -15.54 9.36
N ASP A 25 -14.77 -15.94 10.61
CA ASP A 25 -13.85 -15.32 11.58
C ASP A 25 -12.39 -15.76 11.33
N LEU A 26 -11.45 -15.04 11.95
CA LEU A 26 -10.03 -15.37 11.89
C LEU A 26 -9.73 -16.69 12.62
N PRO A 27 -8.93 -17.60 12.05
CA PRO A 27 -8.50 -18.80 12.75
C PRO A 27 -7.61 -18.44 13.95
N LEU A 28 -7.72 -19.24 15.01
CA LEU A 28 -6.94 -19.05 16.24
C LEU A 28 -5.44 -19.00 15.93
N GLY A 29 -4.75 -18.00 16.53
CA GLY A 29 -3.31 -17.79 16.37
C GLY A 29 -2.89 -17.01 15.12
N LEU A 30 -3.77 -16.75 14.15
CA LEU A 30 -3.38 -16.03 12.93
C LEU A 30 -2.89 -14.60 13.20
N SER A 31 -3.50 -13.90 14.16
CA SER A 31 -3.08 -12.54 14.54
C SER A 31 -1.67 -12.50 15.11
N GLU A 32 -1.29 -13.50 15.91
CA GLU A 32 0.06 -13.64 16.48
C GLU A 32 1.10 -13.92 15.37
N ASP A 33 0.75 -14.77 14.41
CA ASP A 33 1.62 -15.07 13.27
C ASP A 33 1.81 -13.84 12.35
N ILE A 34 0.75 -13.06 12.12
CA ILE A 34 0.84 -11.79 11.39
C ILE A 34 1.73 -10.81 12.16
N TYR A 35 1.57 -10.70 13.48
CA TYR A 35 2.42 -9.84 14.31
C TYR A 35 3.89 -10.22 14.16
N ARG A 36 4.25 -11.50 14.30
CA ARG A 36 5.63 -12.00 14.10
C ARG A 36 6.17 -11.69 12.72
N PHE A 37 5.34 -11.82 11.68
CA PHE A 37 5.71 -11.44 10.33
C PHE A 37 6.04 -9.94 10.23
N THR A 38 5.20 -9.06 10.78
CA THR A 38 5.42 -7.62 10.74
C THR A 38 6.72 -7.19 11.42
N GLN A 39 7.14 -7.88 12.49
CA GLN A 39 8.41 -7.61 13.17
C GLN A 39 9.62 -7.84 12.26
N GLN A 40 9.55 -8.81 11.36
CA GLN A 40 10.64 -9.16 10.44
C GLN A 40 10.52 -8.43 9.10
N PHE A 41 9.31 -8.06 8.69
CA PHE A 41 9.09 -7.49 7.36
C PHE A 41 9.72 -6.10 7.20
N ALA A 42 9.81 -5.32 8.28
CA ALA A 42 10.49 -4.02 8.26
C ALA A 42 11.94 -4.13 7.77
N SER A 43 12.73 -5.07 8.30
CA SER A 43 14.13 -5.24 7.87
C SER A 43 14.24 -5.70 6.41
N ARG A 44 13.24 -6.43 5.89
CA ARG A 44 13.20 -6.82 4.48
C ARG A 44 12.93 -5.65 3.55
N ILE A 45 12.14 -4.67 4.01
CA ILE A 45 11.96 -3.42 3.27
C ILE A 45 13.28 -2.64 3.24
N ASP A 46 13.98 -2.55 4.38
CA ASP A 46 15.28 -1.86 4.45
C ASP A 46 16.32 -2.50 3.51
N GLU A 47 16.40 -3.83 3.47
CA GLU A 47 17.27 -4.57 2.54
C GLU A 47 16.95 -4.25 1.07
N MET A 48 15.65 -4.15 0.72
CA MET A 48 15.23 -3.76 -0.63
C MET A 48 15.58 -2.30 -0.94
N GLU A 49 15.43 -1.41 0.05
CA GLU A 49 15.77 0.01 -0.06
C GLU A 49 17.27 0.22 -0.27
N GLU A 50 18.11 -0.51 0.48
CA GLU A 50 19.56 -0.47 0.37
C GLU A 50 20.02 -0.84 -1.06
N MET A 51 19.42 -1.87 -1.65
CA MET A 51 19.76 -2.33 -2.99
C MET A 51 19.31 -1.39 -4.12
N LEU A 52 18.19 -0.67 -3.96
CA LEU A 52 17.54 0.06 -5.04
C LEU A 52 17.60 1.58 -4.88
N THR A 53 17.22 2.12 -3.71
CA THR A 53 16.96 3.56 -3.54
C THR A 53 18.21 4.40 -3.72
N SER A 54 19.36 3.94 -3.23
CA SER A 54 20.64 4.65 -3.36
C SER A 54 21.40 4.30 -4.65
N ASN A 55 20.95 3.28 -5.39
CA ASN A 55 21.66 2.73 -6.54
C ASN A 55 21.68 3.72 -7.72
N ARG A 56 22.89 4.03 -8.20
CA ARG A 56 23.09 4.98 -9.32
C ARG A 56 22.39 4.53 -10.60
N ILE A 57 22.44 3.25 -10.94
CA ILE A 57 21.80 2.71 -12.15
C ILE A 57 20.28 2.86 -12.02
N TRP A 58 19.73 2.59 -10.83
CA TRP A 58 18.31 2.76 -10.56
C TRP A 58 17.86 4.22 -10.72
N LYS A 59 18.56 5.16 -10.08
CA LYS A 59 18.27 6.59 -10.20
C LYS A 59 18.39 7.10 -11.64
N GLN A 60 19.45 6.73 -12.36
CA GLN A 60 19.64 7.12 -13.76
C GLN A 60 18.52 6.67 -14.70
N ARG A 61 17.75 5.64 -14.32
CA ARG A 61 16.69 5.07 -15.14
C ARG A 61 15.30 5.59 -14.80
N LEU A 62 15.14 6.25 -13.65
CA LEU A 62 13.83 6.61 -13.11
C LEU A 62 13.70 8.09 -12.75
N VAL A 63 14.79 8.75 -12.33
CA VAL A 63 14.78 10.19 -12.04
C VAL A 63 14.63 10.95 -13.36
N ASP A 64 13.79 11.97 -13.36
CA ASP A 64 13.42 12.79 -14.53
C ASP A 64 12.72 12.03 -15.67
N VAL A 65 12.21 10.82 -15.41
CA VAL A 65 11.47 10.01 -16.39
C VAL A 65 9.98 9.99 -16.03
N GLY A 66 9.11 10.30 -17.00
CA GLY A 66 7.67 10.26 -16.80
C GLY A 66 7.15 11.35 -15.85
N ILE A 67 7.74 12.55 -15.92
CA ILE A 67 7.32 13.71 -15.13
C ILE A 67 5.90 14.12 -15.53
N VAL A 68 5.00 14.21 -14.54
CA VAL A 68 3.59 14.61 -14.72
C VAL A 68 3.30 15.78 -13.78
N SER A 69 2.80 16.90 -14.32
CA SER A 69 2.38 18.04 -13.50
C SER A 69 1.08 17.75 -12.74
N ALA A 70 0.84 18.46 -11.64
CA ALA A 70 -0.40 18.32 -10.87
C ALA A 70 -1.66 18.59 -11.74
N GLU A 71 -1.60 19.58 -12.62
CA GLU A 71 -2.68 19.92 -13.55
C GLU A 71 -2.94 18.78 -14.54
N GLN A 72 -1.89 18.26 -15.19
CA GLN A 72 -2.01 17.12 -16.12
C GLN A 72 -2.59 15.88 -15.42
N ALA A 73 -2.16 15.61 -14.19
CA ALA A 73 -2.64 14.46 -13.43
C ALA A 73 -4.15 14.56 -13.14
N LEU A 74 -4.67 15.77 -12.88
CA LEU A 74 -6.10 15.99 -12.69
C LEU A 74 -6.88 15.91 -14.01
N ASP A 75 -6.40 16.57 -15.05
CA ASP A 75 -7.05 16.60 -16.37
C ASP A 75 -7.15 15.21 -17.00
N TRP A 76 -6.15 14.35 -16.78
CA TRP A 76 -6.13 12.98 -17.28
C TRP A 76 -6.84 11.98 -16.36
N GLY A 77 -7.41 12.43 -15.24
CA GLY A 77 -8.13 11.58 -14.31
C GLY A 77 -7.24 10.57 -13.59
N PHE A 78 -5.98 10.91 -13.31
CA PHE A 78 -5.09 10.06 -12.53
C PHE A 78 -5.58 9.93 -11.09
N SER A 79 -5.16 8.86 -10.41
CA SER A 79 -5.53 8.57 -9.04
C SER A 79 -4.39 7.93 -8.25
N GLY A 80 -4.52 7.86 -6.92
CA GLY A 80 -3.59 7.16 -6.04
C GLY A 80 -2.16 7.71 -6.09
N VAL A 81 -1.18 6.83 -6.32
CA VAL A 81 0.25 7.17 -6.29
C VAL A 81 0.62 8.20 -7.35
N MET A 82 -0.05 8.19 -8.51
CA MET A 82 0.24 9.17 -9.58
C MET A 82 -0.08 10.60 -9.14
N LEU A 83 -1.24 10.82 -8.50
CA LEU A 83 -1.59 12.14 -7.95
C LEU A 83 -0.63 12.56 -6.84
N ARG A 84 -0.32 11.63 -5.93
CA ARG A 84 0.59 11.91 -4.80
C ARG A 84 2.01 12.19 -5.25
N GLY A 85 2.48 11.49 -6.29
CA GLY A 85 3.79 11.71 -6.91
C GLY A 85 3.89 13.10 -7.54
N SER A 86 2.82 13.60 -8.14
CA SER A 86 2.71 14.96 -8.69
C SER A 86 2.48 16.05 -7.63
N GLY A 87 2.54 15.72 -6.33
CA GLY A 87 2.45 16.69 -5.22
C GLY A 87 1.04 16.95 -4.68
N ILE A 88 0.01 16.28 -5.21
CA ILE A 88 -1.38 16.47 -4.76
C ILE A 88 -1.64 15.64 -3.50
N LYS A 89 -2.05 16.30 -2.42
CA LYS A 89 -2.42 15.67 -1.14
C LYS A 89 -3.81 15.02 -1.21
N TRP A 90 -3.90 13.88 -1.89
CA TRP A 90 -5.15 13.15 -2.08
C TRP A 90 -5.03 11.66 -1.74
N ASP A 91 -5.82 11.21 -0.76
CA ASP A 91 -5.99 9.79 -0.42
C ASP A 91 -7.37 9.56 0.20
N LEU A 92 -8.16 8.66 -0.38
CA LEU A 92 -9.52 8.39 0.04
C LEU A 92 -9.60 7.87 1.47
N ARG A 93 -8.58 7.18 1.97
CA ARG A 93 -8.58 6.64 3.34
C ARG A 93 -8.56 7.74 4.40
N LYS A 94 -8.12 8.96 4.05
CA LYS A 94 -8.14 10.13 4.93
C LYS A 94 -9.25 11.13 4.57
N THR A 95 -9.48 11.41 3.28
CA THR A 95 -10.46 12.44 2.86
C THR A 95 -11.91 11.93 2.88
N GLN A 96 -12.13 10.67 2.54
CA GLN A 96 -13.43 10.00 2.50
C GLN A 96 -13.30 8.64 3.17
N ALA A 97 -12.94 8.66 4.46
CA ALA A 97 -12.61 7.46 5.20
C ALA A 97 -13.77 6.46 5.18
N TYR A 98 -13.44 5.20 4.92
CA TYR A 98 -14.33 4.05 4.97
C TYR A 98 -13.82 3.06 6.03
N ASP A 99 -14.65 2.08 6.39
CA ASP A 99 -14.38 1.10 7.45
C ASP A 99 -13.84 1.78 8.73
N ILE A 100 -12.65 1.38 9.19
CA ILE A 100 -12.03 1.87 10.43
C ILE A 100 -10.90 2.88 10.16
N TYR A 101 -10.66 3.30 8.91
CA TYR A 101 -9.50 4.14 8.58
C TYR A 101 -9.47 5.49 9.32
N SER A 102 -10.63 6.03 9.71
CA SER A 102 -10.73 7.26 10.50
C SER A 102 -10.19 7.11 11.92
N GLN A 103 -10.04 5.89 12.43
CA GLN A 103 -9.53 5.58 13.77
C GLN A 103 -8.05 5.16 13.75
N LEU A 104 -7.46 5.00 12.57
CA LEU A 104 -6.07 4.58 12.41
C LEU A 104 -5.14 5.78 12.24
N ASP A 105 -4.04 5.77 12.97
CA ASP A 105 -2.98 6.75 12.81
C ASP A 105 -1.95 6.29 11.79
N PHE A 106 -1.75 7.11 10.75
CA PHE A 106 -0.79 6.88 9.67
C PHE A 106 -0.67 8.13 8.79
N GLU A 107 0.49 8.27 8.16
CA GLU A 107 0.81 9.37 7.26
C GLU A 107 0.74 8.96 5.77
N ILE A 108 0.53 9.95 4.91
CA ILE A 108 0.48 9.76 3.46
C ILE A 108 1.76 10.36 2.85
N PRO A 109 2.61 9.54 2.19
CA PRO A 109 3.79 10.07 1.52
C PRO A 109 3.37 10.88 0.29
N ILE A 110 3.97 12.06 0.14
CA ILE A 110 3.75 12.97 -0.98
C ILE A 110 5.07 13.12 -1.73
N GLY A 111 5.02 12.97 -3.04
CA GLY A 111 6.17 13.18 -3.91
C GLY A 111 6.56 14.66 -3.91
N THR A 112 7.86 14.91 -3.87
CA THR A 112 8.44 16.21 -4.17
C THR A 112 9.11 16.14 -5.53
N HIS A 113 9.17 17.28 -6.21
CA HIS A 113 10.00 17.46 -7.40
C HIS A 113 11.45 17.08 -7.12
#